data_AF-A0A7X4EE46-F1
#
_entry.id   AF-A0A7X4EE46-F1
#
_cell.length_a   1.000
_cell.length_b   1.000
_cell.length_c   1.000
_cell.angle_alpha   90.00
_cell.angle_beta   90.00
_cell.angle_gamma   90.00
#
_symmetry.space_group_name_H-M   'P 1'
#
loop_
_entity.id
_entity.type
_entity.pdbx_description
1 polymer ?
#
loop_
_entity_poly.entity_id
_entity_poly.type
_entity_poly.pdbx_seq_one_letter_code
_entity_poly.pdbx_strand_id
1 'polypeptide(L)'
;MDSNTVSVGRWANRDRPRIALLVLFAAIALAAAVSARTLEAQEAPQEGETVRLTARVYDPASEVTVPGAVIVLTGMDGRHVTDADGRAVIDIPAGRYWVSVRRWGYDRLTGHLDVIHAGEVTLYMEKTRDIDVEAPGILLVRVVDGASGDPIEGALVSLAEGQNRLSDLDGLAVFGDLRDPVVRFEVESTGYGQRAAPVALSPDRTTAARVEMMVETAAPRPIETEIRSLHMAGDGIHDNMNRYGKRTYAVTRPMLDELAPAQLTDVFRQVPGIRVGALASGSPHLYLGQCNQRVSLYLDGFRRRTDLDVQRRLFIDDIAPESVELIEIWERRRNRACGGWVLIWTTRQGAG
;
A
#
# COMPACT_ATOMS: atom_id res chain seq x y z
N MET A 1 -31.27 77.66 55.67
CA MET A 1 -30.73 76.31 55.42
C MET A 1 -30.10 76.31 54.03
N ASP A 2 -29.01 77.04 53.78
CA ASP A 2 -27.71 77.06 54.49
C ASP A 2 -26.95 75.75 54.21
N SER A 3 -25.72 75.67 53.71
CA SER A 3 -24.75 76.58 53.05
C SER A 3 -23.38 75.92 53.25
N ASN A 4 -22.49 75.92 52.24
CA ASN A 4 -21.00 76.00 52.30
C ASN A 4 -20.35 75.31 51.06
N THR A 5 -19.77 76.03 50.08
CA THR A 5 -18.46 76.76 49.96
C THR A 5 -17.31 75.88 49.38
N VAL A 6 -16.68 76.17 48.22
CA VAL A 6 -15.57 77.14 47.87
C VAL A 6 -14.18 76.67 48.40
N SER A 7 -13.04 76.63 47.67
CA SER A 7 -12.52 77.30 46.43
C SER A 7 -11.59 76.36 45.59
N VAL A 8 -11.46 76.48 44.24
CA VAL A 8 -10.48 77.26 43.42
C VAL A 8 -8.97 77.03 43.68
N GLY A 9 -8.19 76.74 42.63
CA GLY A 9 -6.71 76.79 42.63
C GLY A 9 -6.05 76.58 41.24
N ARG A 10 -5.67 77.68 40.55
CA ARG A 10 -4.75 77.68 39.38
C ARG A 10 -3.28 77.62 39.83
N TRP A 11 -2.34 77.40 38.90
CA TRP A 11 -1.06 78.12 38.63
C TRP A 11 -0.19 77.22 37.72
N ALA A 12 -0.04 77.55 36.42
CA ALA A 12 1.17 78.13 35.81
C ALA A 12 2.42 77.20 35.86
N ASN A 13 2.84 76.51 34.78
CA ASN A 13 3.46 76.97 33.51
C ASN A 13 4.97 77.29 33.63
N ARG A 14 5.75 77.04 32.55
CA ARG A 14 7.24 77.08 32.40
C ARG A 14 7.99 75.84 32.94
N ASP A 15 9.09 75.33 32.35
CA ASP A 15 9.82 75.67 31.10
C ASP A 15 10.52 74.42 30.51
N ARG A 16 10.89 74.47 29.21
CA ARG A 16 11.89 73.58 28.55
C ARG A 16 13.28 74.27 28.55
N PRO A 17 14.39 73.74 28.00
CA PRO A 17 14.83 72.36 27.70
C PRO A 17 16.25 72.03 28.29
N ARG A 18 16.79 70.81 28.06
CA ARG A 18 18.09 70.55 27.37
C ARG A 18 18.70 69.15 27.60
N ILE A 19 19.12 68.58 26.47
CA ILE A 19 20.19 67.60 26.20
C ILE A 19 21.20 67.35 27.33
N ALA A 20 21.42 66.08 27.68
CA ALA A 20 22.74 65.53 27.98
C ALA A 20 22.77 64.00 27.73
N LEU A 21 23.73 63.56 26.92
CA LEU A 21 24.09 62.17 26.66
C LEU A 21 25.10 61.72 27.72
N LEU A 22 25.00 60.51 28.30
CA LEU A 22 26.16 59.67 28.66
C LEU A 22 25.77 58.25 29.13
N VAL A 23 26.69 57.33 28.87
CA VAL A 23 26.60 55.87 29.01
C VAL A 23 27.27 55.41 30.31
N LEU A 24 26.70 54.45 31.05
CA LEU A 24 27.44 53.26 31.55
C LEU A 24 26.54 52.12 32.08
N PHE A 25 27.09 50.89 32.03
CA PHE A 25 26.53 49.63 32.50
C PHE A 25 26.37 49.53 34.03
N ALA A 26 25.33 48.82 34.48
CA ALA A 26 25.42 47.75 35.49
C ALA A 26 24.12 46.92 35.51
N ALA A 27 24.19 45.63 35.83
CA ALA A 27 23.05 44.70 35.84
C ALA A 27 22.80 44.12 37.24
N ILE A 28 21.58 43.59 37.44
CA ILE A 28 21.20 42.33 38.16
C ILE A 28 19.88 42.48 38.97
N ALA A 29 18.92 41.58 38.66
CA ALA A 29 17.79 41.03 39.45
C ALA A 29 16.95 41.95 40.39
N LEU A 30 15.62 41.82 40.48
CA LEU A 30 14.88 40.58 40.75
C LEU A 30 13.38 40.69 40.37
N ALA A 31 12.70 39.55 40.28
CA ALA A 31 11.36 39.36 39.71
C ALA A 31 10.19 40.08 40.41
N ALA A 32 9.17 40.41 39.61
CA ALA A 32 7.77 40.47 40.03
C ALA A 32 6.90 39.73 38.99
N ALA A 33 6.02 38.85 39.45
CA ALA A 33 5.36 37.85 38.62
C ALA A 33 4.35 38.44 37.61
N VAL A 34 4.43 37.97 36.36
CA VAL A 34 3.25 37.86 35.50
C VAL A 34 2.95 36.38 35.38
N SER A 35 1.84 35.94 35.97
CA SER A 35 1.34 34.57 35.84
C SER A 35 0.82 34.35 34.41
N ALA A 36 1.74 34.08 33.48
CA ALA A 36 1.39 33.38 32.27
C ALA A 36 0.82 32.03 32.71
N ARG A 37 -0.51 31.90 32.59
CA ARG A 37 -1.18 30.61 32.75
C ARG A 37 -0.47 29.64 31.82
N THR A 38 -0.14 28.46 32.35
CA THR A 38 0.27 27.32 31.54
C THR A 38 -0.90 26.94 30.64
N LEU A 39 -0.96 27.58 29.46
CA LEU A 39 -1.28 26.83 28.26
C LEU A 39 -0.30 25.67 28.26
N GLU A 40 -0.84 24.46 28.34
CA GLU A 40 -0.09 23.26 28.10
C GLU A 40 0.46 23.39 26.68
N ALA A 41 1.73 23.79 26.57
CA ALA A 41 2.50 23.48 25.40
C ALA A 41 2.55 21.96 25.38
N GLN A 42 1.65 21.34 24.62
CA GLN A 42 1.83 19.97 24.17
C GLN A 42 3.21 19.96 23.54
N GLU A 43 4.16 19.35 24.25
CA GLU A 43 5.53 19.24 23.82
C GLU A 43 5.49 18.58 22.45
N ALA A 44 5.99 19.29 21.42
CA ALA A 44 5.89 18.80 20.06
C ALA A 44 6.59 17.43 20.05
N PRO A 45 5.86 16.34 19.73
CA PRO A 45 6.37 14.98 19.94
C PRO A 45 7.70 14.84 19.20
N GLN A 46 8.68 14.28 19.88
CA GLN A 46 10.02 14.19 19.31
C GLN A 46 9.97 13.28 18.08
N GLU A 47 10.63 13.69 17.00
CA GLU A 47 10.65 12.96 15.74
C GLU A 47 11.05 11.49 15.98
N GLY A 48 10.13 10.56 15.69
CA GLY A 48 10.27 9.14 16.06
C GLY A 48 9.43 8.64 17.24
N GLU A 49 8.71 9.48 17.98
CA GLU A 49 7.79 9.05 19.05
C GLU A 49 6.58 8.31 18.46
N THR A 50 6.34 7.06 18.87
CA THR A 50 5.19 6.27 18.39
C THR A 50 3.86 6.80 18.96
N VAL A 51 3.02 7.35 18.08
CA VAL A 51 1.67 7.85 18.40
C VAL A 51 0.58 6.96 17.79
N ARG A 52 -0.61 6.98 18.39
CA ARG A 52 -1.78 6.25 17.89
C ARG A 52 -2.62 7.13 16.96
N LEU A 53 -2.63 6.80 15.68
CA LEU A 53 -3.46 7.42 14.66
C LEU A 53 -4.69 6.54 14.36
N THR A 54 -5.87 7.15 14.32
CA THR A 54 -7.09 6.53 13.78
C THR A 54 -7.35 7.11 12.39
N ALA A 55 -7.14 6.35 11.34
CA ALA A 55 -7.55 6.74 9.99
C ALA A 55 -9.01 6.35 9.76
N ARG A 56 -9.85 7.29 9.30
CA ARG A 56 -11.23 7.04 8.89
C ARG A 56 -11.37 7.30 7.40
N VAL A 57 -11.77 6.28 6.63
CA VAL A 57 -11.94 6.40 5.17
C VAL A 57 -13.42 6.59 4.85
N TYR A 58 -13.72 7.56 3.98
CA TYR A 58 -15.06 8.07 3.77
C TYR A 58 -15.30 8.47 2.30
N ASP A 59 -16.49 8.19 1.79
CA ASP A 59 -16.95 8.65 0.48
C ASP A 59 -17.76 9.94 0.65
N PRO A 60 -17.24 11.11 0.22
CA PRO A 60 -17.95 12.37 0.38
C PRO A 60 -19.16 12.51 -0.56
N ALA A 61 -19.30 11.68 -1.60
CA ALA A 61 -20.39 11.76 -2.57
C ALA A 61 -21.61 10.93 -2.14
N SER A 62 -21.40 9.79 -1.48
CA SER A 62 -22.48 8.95 -0.93
C SER A 62 -22.73 9.17 0.58
N GLU A 63 -21.84 9.91 1.26
CA GLU A 63 -21.81 10.11 2.72
C GLU A 63 -21.57 8.83 3.54
N VAL A 64 -21.00 7.77 2.94
CA VAL A 64 -20.79 6.44 3.55
C VAL A 64 -19.33 6.19 3.92
N THR A 65 -19.09 5.45 5.00
CA THR A 65 -17.75 4.99 5.40
C THR A 65 -17.24 3.88 4.47
N VAL A 66 -15.93 3.81 4.24
CA VAL A 66 -15.34 2.86 3.27
C VAL A 66 -14.64 1.70 4.01
N PRO A 67 -15.33 0.57 4.27
CA PRO A 67 -14.71 -0.61 4.86
C PRO A 67 -13.82 -1.34 3.85
N GLY A 68 -12.77 -2.00 4.35
CA GLY A 68 -11.85 -2.75 3.50
C GLY A 68 -11.01 -1.88 2.56
N ALA A 69 -10.79 -0.62 2.92
CA ALA A 69 -9.79 0.23 2.31
C ALA A 69 -8.41 -0.13 2.87
N VAL A 70 -7.46 -0.38 1.98
CA VAL A 70 -6.09 -0.78 2.33
C VAL A 70 -5.20 0.44 2.30
N ILE A 71 -4.76 0.87 3.49
CA ILE A 71 -3.84 1.97 3.72
C ILE A 71 -2.42 1.41 3.77
N VAL A 72 -1.53 1.98 2.96
CA VAL A 72 -0.09 1.71 2.96
C VAL A 72 0.65 3.02 3.19
N LEU A 73 1.64 3.00 4.07
CA LEU A 73 2.43 4.15 4.48
C LEU A 73 3.90 3.86 4.16
N THR A 74 4.48 4.60 3.21
CA THR A 74 5.85 4.37 2.74
C THR A 74 6.85 4.57 3.87
N GLY A 75 7.74 3.59 4.07
CA GLY A 75 8.69 3.56 5.18
C GLY A 75 8.19 2.83 6.43
N MET A 76 6.93 2.34 6.44
CA MET A 76 6.46 1.39 7.44
C MET A 76 6.26 -0.01 6.85
N ASP A 77 6.54 -1.01 7.68
CA ASP A 77 6.25 -2.41 7.37
C ASP A 77 4.75 -2.70 7.56
N GLY A 78 4.09 -3.11 6.48
CA GLY A 78 2.76 -3.70 6.51
C GLY A 78 1.65 -2.86 5.87
N ARG A 79 0.41 -3.21 6.21
CA ARG A 79 -0.81 -2.67 5.61
C ARG A 79 -1.89 -2.57 6.67
N HIS A 80 -2.63 -1.49 6.67
CA HIS A 80 -3.74 -1.27 7.59
C HIS A 80 -5.04 -1.34 6.80
N VAL A 81 -5.96 -2.19 7.21
CA VAL A 81 -7.25 -2.40 6.55
C VAL A 81 -8.32 -1.74 7.40
N THR A 82 -9.15 -0.88 6.80
CA THR A 82 -10.30 -0.33 7.52
C THR A 82 -11.32 -1.40 7.86
N ASP A 83 -11.88 -1.33 9.07
CA ASP A 83 -12.97 -2.16 9.56
C ASP A 83 -14.34 -1.78 8.97
N ALA A 84 -15.42 -2.39 9.48
CA ALA A 84 -16.79 -2.13 9.05
C ALA A 84 -17.22 -0.66 9.21
N ASP A 85 -16.67 0.06 10.20
CA ASP A 85 -16.93 1.49 10.43
C ASP A 85 -16.05 2.41 9.55
N GLY A 86 -15.26 1.82 8.64
CA GLY A 86 -14.28 2.53 7.81
C GLY A 86 -13.07 3.03 8.62
N ARG A 87 -12.80 2.49 9.81
CA ARG A 87 -11.71 2.92 10.70
C ARG A 87 -10.53 1.97 10.64
N ALA A 88 -9.31 2.50 10.71
CA ALA A 88 -8.08 1.75 10.89
C ALA A 88 -7.22 2.40 11.98
N VAL A 89 -6.85 1.63 13.00
CA VAL A 89 -5.93 2.08 14.06
C VAL A 89 -4.51 1.72 13.67
N ILE A 90 -3.61 2.70 13.78
CA ILE A 90 -2.23 2.64 13.32
C ILE A 90 -1.36 3.22 14.45
N ASP A 91 -0.50 2.41 15.04
CA ASP A 91 0.56 2.89 15.94
C ASP A 91 1.79 3.21 15.08
N ILE A 92 2.17 4.48 15.01
CA ILE A 92 3.11 5.03 14.00
C ILE A 92 4.01 6.12 14.61
N PRO A 93 5.32 6.16 14.32
CA PRO A 93 6.17 7.26 14.74
C PRO A 93 5.71 8.63 14.22
N ALA A 94 5.86 9.68 15.01
CA ALA A 94 5.66 11.05 14.57
C ALA A 94 6.64 11.38 13.43
N GLY A 95 6.13 11.86 12.30
CA GLY A 95 6.87 12.03 11.06
C GLY A 95 5.96 12.23 9.83
N ARG A 96 6.59 12.42 8.67
CA ARG A 96 5.91 12.66 7.39
C ARG A 96 5.96 11.42 6.51
N TYR A 97 4.81 10.89 6.15
CA TYR A 97 4.66 9.67 5.37
C TYR A 97 4.07 9.94 4.00
N TRP A 98 4.47 9.16 2.99
CA TRP A 98 3.72 9.07 1.75
C TRP A 98 2.65 7.99 1.91
N VAL A 99 1.38 8.37 1.82
CA VAL A 99 0.23 7.48 2.01
C VAL A 99 -0.36 7.08 0.65
N SER A 100 -0.76 5.81 0.53
CA SER A 100 -1.57 5.28 -0.56
C SER A 100 -2.74 4.50 0.03
N VAL A 101 -3.97 4.94 -0.24
CA VAL A 101 -5.20 4.20 0.12
C VAL A 101 -5.82 3.58 -1.13
N ARG A 102 -6.22 2.31 -1.04
CA ARG A 102 -6.81 1.55 -2.15
C ARG A 102 -8.05 0.79 -1.69
N ARG A 103 -9.17 0.94 -2.40
CA ARG A 103 -10.40 0.14 -2.26
C ARG A 103 -10.91 -0.18 -3.67
N TRP A 104 -11.36 -1.41 -3.91
CA TRP A 104 -11.98 -1.73 -5.20
C TRP A 104 -13.31 -0.96 -5.36
N GLY A 105 -13.51 -0.33 -6.52
CA GLY A 105 -14.66 0.54 -6.81
C GLY A 105 -14.45 2.02 -6.54
N TYR A 106 -13.31 2.40 -5.95
CA TYR A 106 -12.94 3.77 -5.61
C TYR A 106 -11.65 4.20 -6.32
N ASP A 107 -11.44 5.51 -6.44
CA ASP A 107 -10.16 6.05 -6.87
C ASP A 107 -9.06 5.85 -5.84
N ARG A 108 -7.81 5.78 -6.32
CA ARG A 108 -6.63 5.64 -5.47
C ARG A 108 -6.27 7.00 -4.87
N LEU A 109 -6.47 7.15 -3.55
CA LEU A 109 -5.96 8.30 -2.82
C LEU A 109 -4.46 8.16 -2.60
N THR A 110 -3.68 9.16 -2.98
CA THR A 110 -2.24 9.27 -2.66
C THR A 110 -1.86 10.68 -2.23
N GLY A 111 -0.90 10.80 -1.30
CA GLY A 111 -0.35 12.10 -0.93
C GLY A 111 0.60 12.02 0.26
N HIS A 112 0.92 13.17 0.84
CA HIS A 112 1.63 13.24 2.11
C HIS A 112 0.63 13.23 3.29
N LEU A 113 0.99 12.50 4.33
CA LEU A 113 0.34 12.49 5.63
C LEU A 113 1.37 12.92 6.68
N ASP A 114 1.16 14.08 7.28
CA ASP A 114 1.99 14.60 8.37
C ASP A 114 1.40 14.12 9.71
N VAL A 115 2.07 13.17 10.36
CA VAL A 115 1.68 12.62 11.66
C VAL A 115 2.46 13.35 12.74
N ILE A 116 1.77 14.18 13.51
CA ILE A 116 2.37 14.94 14.61
C ILE A 116 2.01 14.23 15.92
N HIS A 117 0.78 14.38 16.40
CA HIS A 117 0.27 13.76 17.62
C HIS A 117 -0.72 12.63 17.34
N ALA A 118 -1.06 11.84 18.37
CA ALA A 118 -2.19 10.92 18.33
C ALA A 118 -3.51 11.64 17.97
N GLY A 119 -4.41 11.00 17.24
CA GLY A 119 -5.66 11.65 16.77
C GLY A 119 -6.43 10.87 15.71
N GLU A 120 -7.47 11.49 15.14
CA GLU A 120 -8.22 10.96 13.99
C GLU A 120 -7.87 11.75 12.71
N VAL A 121 -7.70 11.07 11.59
CA VAL A 121 -7.56 11.68 10.25
C VAL A 121 -8.62 11.12 9.31
N THR A 122 -9.32 11.99 8.59
CA THR A 122 -10.29 11.58 7.57
C THR A 122 -9.63 11.53 6.19
N LEU A 123 -9.78 10.41 5.49
CA LEU A 123 -9.23 10.14 4.17
C LEU A 123 -10.38 9.97 3.18
N TYR A 124 -10.55 10.91 2.26
CA TYR A 124 -11.66 10.91 1.32
C TYR A 124 -11.35 10.05 0.08
N MET A 125 -12.29 9.20 -0.31
CA MET A 125 -12.18 8.34 -1.49
C MET A 125 -13.46 8.43 -2.33
N GLU A 126 -13.33 8.81 -3.60
CA GLU A 126 -14.47 8.94 -4.51
C GLU A 126 -14.79 7.60 -5.19
N LYS A 127 -16.07 7.21 -5.22
CA LYS A 127 -16.54 6.00 -5.90
C LYS A 127 -16.51 6.22 -7.42
N THR A 128 -15.76 5.39 -8.16
CA THR A 128 -15.58 5.55 -9.62
C THR A 128 -16.33 4.54 -10.47
N ARG A 129 -17.01 3.57 -9.84
CA ARG A 129 -17.78 2.53 -10.52
C ARG A 129 -18.99 2.18 -9.69
N ASP A 130 -20.13 1.95 -10.34
CA ASP A 130 -21.18 1.13 -9.76
C ASP A 130 -20.73 -0.32 -9.72
N ILE A 131 -20.01 -0.63 -8.65
CA ILE A 131 -19.89 -1.97 -8.12
C ILE A 131 -21.12 -2.24 -7.25
N ASP A 132 -21.66 -3.46 -7.37
CA ASP A 132 -22.46 -4.04 -6.32
C ASP A 132 -21.52 -4.28 -5.12
N VAL A 133 -21.79 -3.59 -4.01
CA VAL A 133 -20.98 -3.68 -2.79
C VAL A 133 -21.40 -4.84 -1.89
N GLU A 134 -22.56 -5.45 -2.16
CA GLU A 134 -23.15 -6.58 -1.42
C GLU A 134 -22.87 -7.93 -2.11
N ALA A 135 -22.33 -7.91 -3.34
CA ALA A 135 -21.95 -9.10 -4.07
C ALA A 135 -20.81 -9.87 -3.36
N PRO A 136 -20.90 -11.20 -3.25
CA PRO A 136 -19.94 -11.98 -2.47
C PRO A 136 -18.53 -11.98 -3.08
N GLY A 137 -17.53 -12.02 -2.20
CA GLY A 137 -16.13 -12.26 -2.53
C GLY A 137 -15.71 -13.73 -2.36
N ILE A 138 -14.50 -14.02 -2.84
CA ILE A 138 -13.77 -15.26 -2.63
C ILE A 138 -12.43 -14.91 -1.96
N LEU A 139 -12.01 -15.70 -0.96
CA LEU A 139 -10.69 -15.59 -0.34
C LEU A 139 -9.86 -16.83 -0.70
N LEU A 140 -8.68 -16.60 -1.26
CA LEU A 140 -7.64 -17.61 -1.48
C LEU A 140 -6.48 -17.32 -0.52
N VAL A 141 -6.28 -18.16 0.48
CA VAL A 141 -5.15 -18.07 1.42
C VAL A 141 -4.05 -19.03 0.97
N ARG A 142 -2.82 -18.55 0.81
CA ARG A 142 -1.63 -19.37 0.59
C ARG A 142 -0.72 -19.34 1.82
N VAL A 143 -0.59 -20.47 2.50
CA VAL A 143 0.25 -20.65 3.68
C VAL A 143 1.63 -21.17 3.28
N VAL A 144 2.69 -20.50 3.74
CA VAL A 144 4.09 -20.88 3.48
C VAL A 144 4.94 -20.78 4.74
N ASP A 145 6.04 -21.53 4.78
CA ASP A 145 7.12 -21.30 5.72
C ASP A 145 7.82 -19.96 5.39
N GLY A 146 8.03 -19.12 6.40
CA GLY A 146 8.60 -17.77 6.23
C GLY A 146 10.12 -17.72 6.06
N ALA A 147 10.83 -18.84 6.29
CA ALA A 147 12.28 -18.93 6.11
C ALA A 147 12.65 -19.51 4.72
N SER A 148 11.94 -20.53 4.22
CA SER A 148 12.19 -21.14 2.92
C SER A 148 11.25 -20.65 1.81
N GLY A 149 10.02 -20.22 2.16
CA GLY A 149 8.96 -19.89 1.21
C GLY A 149 8.19 -21.10 0.65
N ASP A 150 8.47 -22.31 1.16
CA ASP A 150 7.80 -23.55 0.75
C ASP A 150 6.34 -23.58 1.24
N PRO A 151 5.42 -24.21 0.49
CA PRO A 151 4.02 -24.36 0.92
C PRO A 151 3.91 -25.24 2.17
N ILE A 152 3.02 -24.87 3.09
CA ILE A 152 2.66 -25.69 4.24
C ILE A 152 1.31 -26.35 3.95
N GLU A 153 1.32 -27.67 3.77
CA GLU A 153 0.12 -28.52 3.73
C GLU A 153 -0.44 -28.72 5.15
N GLY A 154 -1.76 -28.85 5.26
CA GLY A 154 -2.42 -29.23 6.52
C GLY A 154 -2.47 -28.13 7.59
N ALA A 155 -2.09 -26.89 7.27
CA ALA A 155 -2.33 -25.75 8.14
C ALA A 155 -3.83 -25.46 8.22
N LEU A 156 -4.34 -25.29 9.43
CA LEU A 156 -5.74 -24.93 9.67
C LEU A 156 -5.92 -23.44 9.45
N VAL A 157 -6.72 -23.07 8.45
CA VAL A 157 -7.17 -21.71 8.20
C VAL A 157 -8.62 -21.59 8.66
N SER A 158 -8.88 -20.65 9.56
CA SER A 158 -10.19 -20.42 10.18
C SER A 158 -10.65 -18.98 9.92
N LEU A 159 -11.91 -18.79 9.53
CA LEU A 159 -12.55 -17.47 9.50
C LEU A 159 -13.31 -17.22 10.81
N ALA A 160 -13.44 -15.95 11.20
CA ALA A 160 -14.21 -15.55 12.40
C ALA A 160 -15.69 -16.02 12.36
N GLU A 161 -16.25 -16.27 11.17
CA GLU A 161 -17.58 -16.86 10.95
C GLU A 161 -17.66 -18.38 11.26
N GLY A 162 -16.58 -19.01 11.73
CA GLY A 162 -16.51 -20.45 12.01
C GLY A 162 -16.30 -21.32 10.76
N GLN A 163 -16.03 -20.72 9.60
CA GLN A 163 -15.65 -21.45 8.40
C GLN A 163 -14.19 -21.87 8.48
N ASN A 164 -13.91 -23.19 8.45
CA ASN A 164 -12.56 -23.73 8.57
C ASN A 164 -12.16 -24.54 7.33
N ARG A 165 -10.89 -24.46 6.92
CA ARG A 165 -10.28 -25.23 5.82
C ARG A 165 -8.85 -25.64 6.21
N LEU A 166 -8.40 -26.79 5.73
CA LEU A 166 -6.98 -27.13 5.74
C LEU A 166 -6.34 -26.65 4.43
N SER A 167 -5.08 -26.22 4.48
CA SER A 167 -4.29 -25.97 3.28
C SER A 167 -3.93 -27.27 2.56
N ASP A 168 -3.90 -27.23 1.22
CA ASP A 168 -3.49 -28.35 0.38
C ASP A 168 -1.96 -28.45 0.16
N LEU A 169 -1.53 -29.39 -0.68
CA LEU A 169 -0.13 -29.63 -1.07
C LEU A 169 0.60 -28.41 -1.68
N ASP A 170 -0.12 -27.46 -2.28
CA ASP A 170 0.43 -26.22 -2.85
C ASP A 170 0.30 -25.04 -1.84
N GLY A 171 -0.18 -25.33 -0.62
CA GLY A 171 -0.35 -24.44 0.52
C GLY A 171 -1.67 -23.68 0.52
N LEU A 172 -2.67 -24.08 -0.27
CA LEU A 172 -3.85 -23.28 -0.57
C LEU A 172 -5.09 -23.67 0.25
N ALA A 173 -5.81 -22.66 0.75
CA ALA A 173 -7.15 -22.79 1.33
C ALA A 173 -8.11 -21.78 0.68
N VAL A 174 -9.33 -22.23 0.33
CA VAL A 174 -10.32 -21.44 -0.42
C VAL A 174 -11.63 -21.31 0.34
N PHE A 175 -12.12 -20.07 0.42
CA PHE A 175 -13.40 -19.68 0.98
C PHE A 175 -14.17 -18.84 -0.06
N GLY A 176 -15.49 -19.01 -0.13
CA GLY A 176 -16.35 -18.30 -1.10
C GLY A 176 -17.71 -17.97 -0.48
N ASP A 177 -18.52 -17.20 -1.22
CA ASP A 177 -19.77 -16.60 -0.73
C ASP A 177 -19.56 -15.68 0.50
N LEU A 178 -18.39 -15.04 0.59
CA LEU A 178 -18.03 -14.15 1.70
C LEU A 178 -18.59 -12.76 1.46
N ARG A 179 -19.53 -12.31 2.29
CA ARG A 179 -20.26 -11.05 2.10
C ARG A 179 -19.65 -9.87 2.86
N ASP A 180 -18.94 -10.14 3.95
CA ASP A 180 -18.26 -9.09 4.69
C ASP A 180 -17.11 -8.48 3.86
N PRO A 181 -17.07 -7.16 3.65
CA PRO A 181 -16.01 -6.50 2.87
C PRO A 181 -14.64 -6.59 3.54
N VAL A 182 -14.60 -7.03 4.81
CA VAL A 182 -13.41 -7.21 5.64
C VAL A 182 -13.57 -8.52 6.41
N VAL A 183 -12.81 -9.54 6.06
CA VAL A 183 -12.78 -10.79 6.84
C VAL A 183 -11.51 -10.88 7.68
N ARG A 184 -11.63 -11.41 8.89
CA ARG A 184 -10.48 -11.82 9.70
C ARG A 184 -10.33 -13.33 9.58
N PHE A 185 -9.11 -13.74 9.25
CA PHE A 185 -8.74 -15.16 9.23
C PHE A 185 -7.57 -15.39 10.18
N GLU A 186 -7.48 -16.63 10.66
CA GLU A 186 -6.47 -17.14 11.56
C GLU A 186 -5.85 -18.40 10.95
N VAL A 187 -4.55 -18.62 11.17
CA VAL A 187 -3.80 -19.77 10.65
C VAL A 187 -2.99 -20.41 11.75
N GLU A 188 -3.14 -21.72 11.86
CA GLU A 188 -2.46 -22.59 12.81
C GLU A 188 -1.76 -23.74 12.08
N SER A 189 -0.54 -24.08 12.50
CA SER A 189 0.16 -25.27 12.04
C SER A 189 1.11 -25.74 13.15
N THR A 190 1.20 -27.06 13.36
CA THR A 190 2.02 -27.62 14.44
C THR A 190 3.49 -27.24 14.27
N GLY A 191 4.06 -26.58 15.30
CA GLY A 191 5.45 -26.10 15.28
C GLY A 191 5.64 -24.66 14.77
N TYR A 192 4.58 -24.01 14.31
CA TYR A 192 4.58 -22.60 13.89
C TYR A 192 3.76 -21.73 14.84
N GLY A 193 4.20 -20.49 15.03
CA GLY A 193 3.41 -19.49 15.75
C GLY A 193 2.14 -19.12 14.98
N GLN A 194 1.03 -19.00 15.69
CA GLN A 194 -0.28 -18.62 15.15
C GLN A 194 -0.23 -17.26 14.42
N ARG A 195 -1.01 -17.10 13.35
CA ARG A 195 -1.05 -15.87 12.54
C ARG A 195 -2.48 -15.45 12.28
N ALA A 196 -2.83 -14.19 12.53
CA ALA A 196 -4.13 -13.63 12.20
C ALA A 196 -3.98 -12.28 11.47
N ALA A 197 -4.86 -11.99 10.50
CA ALA A 197 -4.88 -10.72 9.79
C ALA A 197 -6.27 -10.36 9.24
N PRO A 198 -6.61 -9.06 9.15
CA PRO A 198 -7.76 -8.60 8.38
C PRO A 198 -7.44 -8.59 6.87
N VAL A 199 -8.42 -8.93 6.04
CA VAL A 199 -8.32 -8.91 4.58
C VAL A 199 -9.50 -8.16 3.99
N ALA A 200 -9.19 -7.17 3.16
CA ALA A 200 -10.16 -6.51 2.31
C ALA A 200 -10.65 -7.45 1.19
N LEU A 201 -11.91 -7.83 1.22
CA LEU A 201 -12.55 -8.55 0.12
C LEU A 201 -13.06 -7.57 -0.94
N SER A 202 -12.91 -7.96 -2.19
CA SER A 202 -13.48 -7.24 -3.34
C SER A 202 -14.71 -8.02 -3.84
N PRO A 203 -15.89 -7.38 -3.96
CA PRO A 203 -17.10 -8.00 -4.50
C PRO A 203 -16.87 -8.61 -5.89
N ASP A 204 -17.46 -9.79 -6.14
CA ASP A 204 -17.32 -10.58 -7.38
C ASP A 204 -15.86 -10.91 -7.76
N ARG A 205 -14.95 -11.03 -6.78
CA ARG A 205 -13.52 -11.31 -7.03
C ARG A 205 -12.93 -12.27 -6.01
N THR A 206 -11.83 -12.90 -6.43
CA THR A 206 -10.90 -13.57 -5.52
C THR A 206 -9.86 -12.60 -4.99
N THR A 207 -9.87 -12.32 -3.68
CA THR A 207 -8.72 -11.73 -3.00
C THR A 207 -7.74 -12.86 -2.65
N ALA A 208 -6.46 -12.70 -3.00
CA ALA A 208 -5.41 -13.62 -2.57
C ALA A 208 -4.58 -13.03 -1.41
N ALA A 209 -4.37 -13.83 -0.37
CA ALA A 209 -3.54 -13.50 0.79
C ALA A 209 -2.42 -14.53 0.96
N ARG A 210 -1.18 -14.05 1.19
CA ARG A 210 -0.02 -14.93 1.45
C ARG A 210 0.36 -14.86 2.93
N VAL A 211 0.31 -15.99 3.61
CA VAL A 211 0.61 -16.10 5.03
C VAL A 211 1.98 -16.73 5.21
N GLU A 212 2.91 -15.97 5.78
CA GLU A 212 4.23 -16.48 6.16
C GLU A 212 4.19 -16.90 7.64
N MET A 213 4.28 -18.21 7.85
CA MET A 213 4.35 -18.87 9.15
C MET A 213 5.80 -18.92 9.61
N MET A 214 6.07 -18.53 10.85
CA MET A 214 7.40 -18.66 11.45
C MET A 214 7.35 -19.76 12.51
N VAL A 215 8.38 -20.61 12.57
CA VAL A 215 8.59 -21.51 13.71
C VAL A 215 8.60 -20.67 14.98
N GLU A 216 7.97 -21.16 16.05
CA GLU A 216 7.67 -20.37 17.27
C GLU A 216 8.91 -20.08 18.15
N THR A 217 9.84 -19.29 17.59
CA THR A 217 11.03 -18.69 18.22
C THR A 217 11.45 -17.35 17.57
N ALA A 218 10.73 -16.83 16.57
CA ALA A 218 11.07 -15.60 15.86
C ALA A 218 9.86 -14.67 15.65
N ALA A 219 10.10 -13.35 15.77
CA ALA A 219 9.04 -12.34 15.73
C ALA A 219 8.40 -12.15 14.33
N PRO A 220 7.10 -11.79 14.25
CA PRO A 220 6.38 -11.54 13.00
C PRO A 220 6.98 -10.52 12.04
N ARG A 221 6.79 -10.78 10.74
CA ARG A 221 6.69 -9.74 9.68
C ARG A 221 5.25 -9.63 9.15
N PRO A 222 4.86 -8.54 8.47
CA PRO A 222 3.52 -8.37 7.91
C PRO A 222 3.23 -9.29 6.71
N ILE A 223 1.94 -9.43 6.39
CA ILE A 223 1.43 -10.21 5.27
C ILE A 223 1.28 -9.34 4.01
N GLU A 224 1.85 -9.79 2.89
CA GLU A 224 1.63 -9.19 1.56
C GLU A 224 0.35 -9.74 0.92
N THR A 225 -0.43 -8.87 0.27
CA THR A 225 -1.65 -9.26 -0.46
C THR A 225 -1.62 -8.72 -1.90
N GLU A 226 -2.01 -9.55 -2.87
CA GLU A 226 -1.90 -9.26 -4.30
C GLU A 226 -3.18 -9.68 -5.02
N ILE A 227 -3.74 -8.81 -5.86
CA ILE A 227 -5.01 -9.06 -6.55
C ILE A 227 -4.72 -9.77 -7.87
N ARG A 228 -5.34 -10.95 -8.11
CA ARG A 228 -5.07 -11.79 -9.29
C ARG A 228 -6.32 -11.99 -10.15
N SER A 229 -6.13 -12.32 -11.44
CA SER A 229 -7.23 -12.52 -12.39
C SER A 229 -7.80 -13.94 -12.37
N LEU A 230 -9.13 -14.05 -12.55
CA LEU A 230 -9.86 -15.33 -12.58
C LEU A 230 -9.47 -16.24 -13.76
N HIS A 231 -8.93 -15.69 -14.86
CA HIS A 231 -8.63 -16.47 -16.06
C HIS A 231 -7.40 -17.39 -15.90
N MET A 232 -6.33 -16.90 -15.25
CA MET A 232 -5.10 -17.71 -15.05
C MET A 232 -5.28 -18.90 -14.09
N ALA A 233 -6.25 -18.81 -13.18
CA ALA A 233 -6.58 -19.87 -12.23
C ALA A 233 -7.24 -21.07 -12.92
N GLY A 234 -8.01 -20.85 -14.00
CA GLY A 234 -8.66 -21.93 -14.75
C GLY A 234 -7.72 -22.78 -15.59
N ASP A 235 -6.62 -22.19 -16.09
CA ASP A 235 -5.68 -22.85 -17.01
C ASP A 235 -4.46 -23.49 -16.30
N GLY A 236 -4.44 -23.51 -14.97
CA GLY A 236 -3.32 -24.08 -14.17
C GLY A 236 -1.97 -23.40 -14.41
N ILE A 237 -1.97 -22.14 -14.86
CA ILE A 237 -0.74 -21.44 -15.28
C ILE A 237 0.05 -20.95 -14.06
N HIS A 238 -0.64 -20.43 -13.04
CA HIS A 238 -0.01 -20.14 -11.76
C HIS A 238 0.60 -21.39 -11.13
N ASP A 239 -0.07 -22.54 -11.21
CA ASP A 239 0.44 -23.79 -10.65
C ASP A 239 1.69 -24.26 -11.40
N ASN A 240 1.69 -24.19 -12.74
CA ASN A 240 2.87 -24.47 -13.54
C ASN A 240 4.04 -23.51 -13.27
N MET A 241 3.75 -22.23 -12.99
CA MET A 241 4.77 -21.24 -12.64
C MET A 241 5.31 -21.43 -11.22
N ASN A 242 4.47 -21.78 -10.24
CA ASN A 242 4.88 -22.04 -8.86
C ASN A 242 5.62 -23.39 -8.74
N ARG A 243 5.18 -24.41 -9.49
CA ARG A 243 5.72 -25.79 -9.46
C ARG A 243 7.00 -25.98 -10.28
N TYR A 244 7.23 -25.14 -11.30
CA TYR A 244 8.39 -25.28 -12.19
C TYR A 244 9.16 -23.98 -12.45
N GLY A 245 8.66 -22.82 -12.03
CA GLY A 245 9.30 -21.53 -12.21
C GLY A 245 9.81 -20.95 -10.89
N LYS A 246 10.81 -20.08 -10.98
CA LYS A 246 11.22 -19.17 -9.93
C LYS A 246 10.94 -17.74 -10.41
N ARG A 247 10.21 -16.93 -9.64
CA ARG A 247 10.13 -15.48 -9.90
C ARG A 247 11.54 -14.90 -9.71
N THR A 248 12.16 -14.41 -10.79
CA THR A 248 13.53 -13.87 -10.75
C THR A 248 13.55 -12.35 -10.71
N TYR A 249 12.51 -11.69 -11.20
CA TYR A 249 12.37 -10.24 -11.10
C TYR A 249 10.90 -9.80 -11.08
N ALA A 250 10.64 -8.61 -10.54
CA ALA A 250 9.36 -7.93 -10.64
C ALA A 250 9.61 -6.43 -10.86
N VAL A 251 8.83 -5.81 -11.75
CA VAL A 251 8.81 -4.36 -11.99
C VAL A 251 7.47 -3.84 -11.50
N THR A 252 7.48 -3.08 -10.41
CA THR A 252 6.26 -2.52 -9.81
C THR A 252 5.93 -1.14 -10.41
N ARG A 253 4.68 -0.66 -10.23
CA ARG A 253 4.29 0.70 -10.68
C ARG A 253 5.28 1.81 -10.25
N PRO A 254 5.76 1.89 -8.99
CA PRO A 254 6.79 2.86 -8.60
C PRO A 254 8.09 2.76 -9.42
N MET A 255 8.54 1.55 -9.77
CA MET A 255 9.73 1.37 -10.62
C MET A 255 9.45 1.82 -12.05
N LEU A 256 8.24 1.62 -12.58
CA LEU A 256 7.84 2.15 -13.89
C LEU A 256 7.73 3.69 -13.89
N ASP A 257 7.30 4.27 -12.78
CA ASP A 257 7.24 5.73 -12.59
C ASP A 257 8.64 6.35 -12.54
N GLU A 258 9.58 5.73 -11.82
CA GLU A 258 10.98 6.15 -11.75
C GLU A 258 11.71 5.99 -13.09
N LEU A 259 11.46 4.90 -13.81
CA LEU A 259 12.06 4.63 -15.13
C LEU A 259 11.53 5.53 -16.25
N ALA A 260 10.32 6.09 -16.09
CA ALA A 260 9.60 6.90 -17.09
C ALA A 260 9.77 6.40 -18.56
N PRO A 261 9.54 5.10 -18.84
CA PRO A 261 9.86 4.47 -20.12
C PRO A 261 8.99 5.00 -21.25
N ALA A 262 9.59 5.33 -22.39
CA ALA A 262 8.86 5.74 -23.60
C ALA A 262 8.16 4.54 -24.27
N GLN A 263 8.76 3.34 -24.19
CA GLN A 263 8.18 2.10 -24.69
C GLN A 263 8.42 0.95 -23.69
N LEU A 264 7.56 -0.06 -23.67
CA LEU A 264 7.66 -1.12 -22.68
C LEU A 264 8.94 -1.98 -22.85
N THR A 265 9.51 -2.06 -24.06
CA THR A 265 10.84 -2.64 -24.28
C THR A 265 11.97 -1.90 -23.56
N ASP A 266 11.86 -0.60 -23.26
CA ASP A 266 12.87 0.13 -22.50
C ASP A 266 12.97 -0.35 -21.05
N VAL A 267 11.85 -0.79 -20.48
CA VAL A 267 11.82 -1.48 -19.18
C VAL A 267 12.57 -2.80 -19.30
N PHE A 268 12.24 -3.62 -20.30
CA PHE A 268 12.83 -4.95 -20.49
C PHE A 268 14.33 -4.92 -20.85
N ARG A 269 14.86 -3.81 -21.37
CA ARG A 269 16.30 -3.59 -21.56
C ARG A 269 17.05 -3.45 -20.22
N GLN A 270 16.36 -3.04 -19.16
CA GLN A 270 16.93 -2.77 -17.83
C GLN A 270 16.71 -3.91 -16.83
N VAL A 271 15.78 -4.83 -17.11
CA VAL A 271 15.55 -6.00 -16.26
C VAL A 271 16.73 -6.99 -16.32
N PRO A 272 17.34 -7.34 -15.17
CA PRO A 272 18.33 -8.41 -15.08
C PRO A 272 17.82 -9.76 -15.60
N GLY A 273 18.58 -10.41 -16.46
CA GLY A 273 18.24 -11.74 -17.00
C GLY A 273 17.32 -11.72 -18.23
N ILE A 274 16.78 -10.57 -18.63
CA ILE A 274 16.06 -10.40 -19.90
C ILE A 274 16.96 -9.79 -20.97
N ARG A 275 16.72 -10.15 -22.23
CA ARG A 275 17.26 -9.48 -23.41
C ARG A 275 16.11 -9.17 -24.37
N VAL A 276 16.05 -7.92 -24.84
CA VAL A 276 15.23 -7.55 -26.00
C VAL A 276 16.03 -7.89 -27.26
N GLY A 277 15.45 -8.70 -28.13
CA GLY A 277 15.94 -8.97 -29.48
C GLY A 277 14.86 -8.63 -30.52
N ALA A 278 15.19 -8.78 -31.79
CA ALA A 278 14.24 -8.62 -32.89
C ALA A 278 14.12 -9.90 -33.72
N LEU A 279 12.92 -10.23 -34.20
CA LEU A 279 12.76 -11.22 -35.27
C LEU A 279 13.17 -10.63 -36.63
N ALA A 280 13.29 -11.50 -37.63
CA ALA A 280 13.51 -11.09 -39.03
C ALA A 280 12.41 -10.15 -39.58
N SER A 281 11.24 -10.08 -38.91
CA SER A 281 10.16 -9.12 -39.19
C SER A 281 10.36 -7.73 -38.57
N GLY A 282 11.47 -7.49 -37.86
CA GLY A 282 11.72 -6.26 -37.09
C GLY A 282 10.99 -6.17 -35.75
N SER A 283 10.07 -7.10 -35.47
CA SER A 283 9.26 -7.15 -34.25
C SER A 283 10.14 -7.37 -33.00
N PRO A 284 9.89 -6.69 -31.87
CA PRO A 284 10.62 -6.89 -30.62
C PRO A 284 10.15 -8.16 -29.89
N HIS A 285 11.10 -8.95 -29.37
CA HIS A 285 10.83 -10.15 -28.57
C HIS A 285 11.76 -10.23 -27.36
N LEU A 286 11.25 -10.86 -26.30
CA LEU A 286 11.99 -11.07 -25.06
C LEU A 286 12.60 -12.47 -25.00
N TYR A 287 13.86 -12.52 -24.60
CA TYR A 287 14.66 -13.73 -24.42
C TYR A 287 15.24 -13.77 -23.01
N LEU A 288 15.34 -14.96 -22.41
CA LEU A 288 16.13 -15.16 -21.20
C LEU A 288 17.62 -15.07 -21.57
N GLY A 289 18.32 -14.07 -21.05
CA GLY A 289 19.70 -13.76 -21.42
C GLY A 289 20.69 -14.89 -21.13
N GLN A 290 20.43 -15.73 -20.13
CA GLN A 290 21.34 -16.82 -19.74
C GLN A 290 21.20 -18.11 -20.57
N CYS A 291 20.18 -18.23 -21.44
CA CYS A 291 19.97 -19.44 -22.25
C CYS A 291 19.40 -19.18 -23.65
N ASN A 292 19.24 -17.91 -24.02
CA ASN A 292 18.70 -17.42 -25.30
C ASN A 292 17.34 -18.04 -25.69
N GLN A 293 16.53 -18.45 -24.70
CA GLN A 293 15.19 -18.98 -24.91
C GLN A 293 14.17 -17.86 -24.88
N ARG A 294 13.23 -17.86 -25.83
CA ARG A 294 12.13 -16.89 -25.88
C ARG A 294 11.16 -17.11 -24.72
N VAL A 295 10.81 -16.06 -23.99
CA VAL A 295 9.80 -16.13 -22.93
C VAL A 295 8.39 -16.18 -23.51
N SER A 296 7.45 -16.78 -22.77
CA SER A 296 6.02 -16.65 -23.07
C SER A 296 5.45 -15.42 -22.40
N LEU A 297 4.85 -14.53 -23.19
CA LEU A 297 4.24 -13.29 -22.72
C LEU A 297 2.78 -13.51 -22.32
N TYR A 298 2.37 -12.93 -21.21
CA TYR A 298 1.00 -12.90 -20.69
C TYR A 298 0.63 -11.46 -20.41
N LEU A 299 -0.56 -11.05 -20.84
CA LEU A 299 -1.14 -9.73 -20.58
C LEU A 299 -2.49 -9.94 -19.90
N ASP A 300 -2.63 -9.49 -18.66
CA ASP A 300 -3.83 -9.67 -17.83
C ASP A 300 -4.30 -11.12 -17.74
N GLY A 301 -3.32 -12.03 -17.72
CA GLY A 301 -3.54 -13.47 -17.69
C GLY A 301 -3.72 -14.15 -19.04
N PHE A 302 -3.91 -13.42 -20.13
CA PHE A 302 -4.04 -14.00 -21.47
C PHE A 302 -2.67 -14.17 -22.14
N ARG A 303 -2.36 -15.40 -22.56
CA ARG A 303 -1.11 -15.67 -23.30
C ARG A 303 -1.12 -14.95 -24.65
N ARG A 304 -0.17 -14.04 -24.87
CA ARG A 304 0.05 -13.41 -26.17
C ARG A 304 0.98 -14.28 -27.01
N ARG A 305 0.46 -14.91 -28.06
CA ARG A 305 1.28 -15.60 -29.08
C ARG A 305 1.93 -14.55 -29.95
N THR A 306 3.25 -14.62 -30.09
CA THR A 306 4.03 -13.65 -30.88
C THR A 306 4.49 -14.23 -32.22
N ASP A 307 3.96 -15.39 -32.62
CA ASP A 307 4.50 -16.22 -33.70
C ASP A 307 3.48 -16.82 -34.67
N LEU A 308 2.17 -16.53 -34.55
CA LEU A 308 1.16 -17.04 -35.48
C LEU A 308 0.13 -15.97 -35.91
N ASP A 309 -0.01 -15.88 -37.23
CA ASP A 309 -0.98 -15.17 -38.07
C ASP A 309 -1.16 -13.64 -37.98
N VAL A 310 -1.43 -13.08 -39.17
CA VAL A 310 -1.16 -11.68 -39.55
C VAL A 310 -2.17 -10.66 -38.98
N GLN A 311 -3.29 -11.11 -38.41
CA GLN A 311 -4.46 -10.23 -38.21
C GLN A 311 -4.64 -9.61 -36.82
N ARG A 312 -3.95 -10.06 -35.77
CA ARG A 312 -4.00 -9.43 -34.42
C ARG A 312 -2.65 -9.52 -33.69
N ARG A 313 -1.66 -8.80 -34.20
CA ARG A 313 -0.40 -8.60 -33.47
C ARG A 313 -0.64 -7.56 -32.36
N LEU A 314 -0.40 -7.98 -31.12
CA LEU A 314 -0.09 -7.10 -30.01
C LEU A 314 1.42 -7.22 -29.80
N PHE A 315 2.17 -6.20 -30.19
CA PHE A 315 3.57 -6.05 -29.84
C PHE A 315 3.71 -5.62 -28.38
N ILE A 316 4.91 -5.83 -27.82
CA ILE A 316 5.21 -5.43 -26.44
C ILE A 316 5.07 -3.91 -26.27
N ASP A 317 5.47 -3.15 -27.29
CA ASP A 317 5.42 -1.69 -27.30
C ASP A 317 4.06 -1.11 -27.70
N ASP A 318 3.08 -1.96 -28.08
CA ASP A 318 1.67 -1.56 -28.22
C ASP A 318 0.99 -1.43 -26.85
N ILE A 319 1.63 -1.94 -25.78
CA ILE A 319 1.17 -1.81 -24.40
C ILE A 319 1.73 -0.50 -23.83
N ALA A 320 0.85 0.49 -23.69
CA ALA A 320 1.16 1.79 -23.09
C ALA A 320 1.80 1.61 -21.70
N PRO A 321 3.04 2.06 -21.44
CA PRO A 321 3.73 1.80 -20.16
C PRO A 321 3.02 2.38 -18.93
N GLU A 322 2.28 3.47 -19.09
CA GLU A 322 1.39 4.07 -18.09
C GLU A 322 0.19 3.17 -17.72
N SER A 323 -0.21 2.26 -18.63
CA SER A 323 -1.26 1.29 -18.33
C SER A 323 -0.79 0.14 -17.44
N VAL A 324 0.52 -0.10 -17.30
CA VAL A 324 1.04 -1.28 -16.57
C VAL A 324 1.17 -1.00 -15.06
N GLU A 325 0.61 -1.87 -14.21
CA GLU A 325 0.75 -1.79 -12.74
C GLU A 325 1.85 -2.70 -12.18
N LEU A 326 2.10 -3.84 -12.83
CA LEU A 326 3.07 -4.83 -12.40
C LEU A 326 3.56 -5.65 -13.60
N ILE A 327 4.86 -5.90 -13.67
CA ILE A 327 5.46 -6.91 -14.53
C ILE A 327 6.13 -7.97 -13.64
N GLU A 328 5.78 -9.23 -13.80
CA GLU A 328 6.46 -10.34 -13.12
C GLU A 328 7.24 -11.20 -14.11
N ILE A 329 8.44 -11.61 -13.72
CA ILE A 329 9.36 -12.33 -14.59
C ILE A 329 9.79 -13.61 -13.90
N TRP A 330 9.53 -14.72 -14.58
CA TRP A 330 9.62 -16.06 -14.03
C TRP A 330 10.48 -16.94 -14.93
N GLU A 331 11.49 -17.59 -14.34
CA GLU A 331 12.40 -18.51 -15.04
C GLU A 331 12.15 -19.95 -14.61
N ARG A 332 11.96 -20.84 -15.58
CA ARG A 332 12.02 -22.30 -15.39
C ARG A 332 13.39 -22.81 -15.78
N ARG A 333 14.06 -23.46 -14.83
CA ARG A 333 15.26 -24.26 -15.06
C ARG A 333 15.08 -25.67 -14.55
N ARG A 334 15.23 -26.66 -15.44
CA ARG A 334 15.32 -28.08 -15.07
C ARG A 334 16.26 -28.80 -16.03
N ASN A 335 17.44 -29.19 -15.57
CA ASN A 335 18.50 -29.80 -16.39
C ASN A 335 18.80 -28.96 -17.65
N ARG A 336 18.71 -29.55 -18.86
CA ARG A 336 18.91 -28.85 -20.14
C ARG A 336 17.70 -28.01 -20.59
N ALA A 337 16.56 -28.06 -19.90
CA ALA A 337 15.38 -27.29 -20.24
C ALA A 337 15.43 -25.90 -19.57
N CYS A 338 15.45 -24.86 -20.40
CA CYS A 338 15.32 -23.47 -20.00
C CYS A 338 14.07 -22.86 -20.67
N GLY A 339 13.42 -21.92 -19.99
CA GLY A 339 12.29 -21.16 -20.52
C GLY A 339 11.76 -20.22 -19.45
N GLY A 340 10.86 -19.31 -19.81
CA GLY A 340 10.33 -18.36 -18.83
C GLY A 340 9.00 -17.76 -19.24
N TRP A 341 8.40 -17.06 -18.30
CA TRP A 341 7.14 -16.34 -18.44
C TRP A 341 7.36 -14.89 -18.04
N VAL A 342 6.72 -13.98 -18.78
CA VAL A 342 6.61 -12.57 -18.43
C VAL A 342 5.12 -12.27 -18.34
N LEU A 343 4.67 -11.85 -17.16
CA LEU A 343 3.29 -11.46 -16.90
C LEU A 343 3.27 -9.95 -16.80
N ILE A 344 2.41 -9.32 -17.60
CA ILE A 344 2.14 -7.89 -17.57
C ILE A 344 0.71 -7.74 -17.07
N TRP A 345 0.53 -6.93 -16.03
CA TRP A 345 -0.77 -6.61 -15.43
C TRP A 345 -1.07 -5.13 -15.70
N THR A 346 -2.22 -4.85 -16.30
CA THR A 346 -2.63 -3.47 -16.65
C THR A 346 -3.74 -2.93 -15.75
N THR A 347 -3.81 -1.60 -15.63
CA THR A 347 -5.03 -0.91 -15.24
C THR A 347 -6.08 -1.10 -16.35
N ARG A 348 -7.35 -1.19 -15.94
CA ARG A 348 -8.49 -1.38 -16.85
C ARG A 348 -8.71 -0.27 -17.89
N GLN A 349 -7.88 0.78 -17.91
CA GLN A 349 -7.95 1.88 -18.88
C GLN A 349 -7.10 1.64 -20.14
N GLY A 350 -6.20 0.65 -20.16
CA GLY A 350 -5.28 0.40 -21.29
C GLY A 350 -5.80 -0.51 -22.42
N ALA A 351 -7.00 -1.07 -22.31
CA ALA A 351 -7.56 -2.01 -23.30
C ALA A 351 -8.46 -1.29 -24.32
N GLY A 352 -7.84 -0.56 -25.24
CA GLY A 352 -8.47 0.01 -26.45
C GLY A 352 -8.38 -0.93 -27.64
#